data_AF-A0A522T6H1-F1
#
_entry.id   AF-A0A522T6H1-F1
#
_cell.length_a   1.000
_cell.length_b   1.000
_cell.length_c   1.000
_cell.angle_alpha   90.00
_cell.angle_beta   90.00
_cell.angle_gamma   90.00
#
_symmetry.space_group_name_H-M   'P 1'
#
loop_
_entity.id
_entity.type
_entity.pdbx_description
1 polymer ?
#
loop_
_entity_poly.entity_id
_entity_poly.type
_entity_poly.pdbx_seq_one_letter_code
_entity_poly.pdbx_strand_id
1 'polypeptide(L)'
;MPRIPVGNNQRLQLRVRPTEKAALLRAAALRNTDLTDFVLQPALREARSAIEEAECAKLSERDSLRVLDLLEHPPAPNAKLRAAMAALRKQER
;
A
#
# COMPACT_ATOMS: atom_id res chain seq x y z
N MET A 1 -7.36 -10.04 7.54
CA MET A 1 -7.38 -8.79 8.33
C MET A 1 -6.02 -8.61 8.96
N PRO A 2 -5.26 -7.55 8.65
CA PRO A 2 -4.03 -7.24 9.38
C PRO A 2 -4.39 -7.00 10.85
N ARG A 3 -3.65 -7.63 11.77
CA ARG A 3 -3.85 -7.44 13.21
C ARG A 3 -3.28 -6.08 13.59
N ILE A 4 -4.11 -5.19 14.14
CA ILE A 4 -3.66 -3.93 14.73
C ILE A 4 -2.67 -4.27 15.84
N PRO A 5 -1.41 -3.77 15.81
CA PRO A 5 -0.44 -4.08 16.85
C PRO A 5 -0.96 -3.62 18.21
N VAL A 6 -1.11 -4.56 19.14
CA VAL A 6 -1.43 -4.27 20.53
C VAL A 6 -0.11 -3.98 21.26
N GLY A 7 0.18 -2.70 21.51
CA GLY A 7 1.25 -2.22 22.39
C GLY A 7 2.36 -1.39 21.74
N ASN A 8 2.93 -0.44 22.49
CA ASN A 8 4.05 0.46 22.13
C ASN A 8 5.40 -0.26 21.87
N ASN A 9 5.40 -1.52 21.44
CA ASN A 9 6.62 -2.27 21.20
C ASN A 9 7.11 -2.05 19.76
N GLN A 10 8.08 -1.16 19.61
CA GLN A 10 8.71 -0.85 18.32
C GLN A 10 9.72 -1.93 17.86
N ARG A 11 9.96 -2.99 18.67
CA ARG A 11 10.93 -4.03 18.33
C ARG A 11 10.33 -5.06 17.37
N LEU A 12 10.96 -5.19 16.20
CA LEU A 12 10.70 -6.28 15.27
C LEU A 12 11.57 -7.50 15.63
N GLN A 13 10.94 -8.65 15.87
CA GLN A 13 11.65 -9.92 16.10
C GLN A 13 11.49 -10.82 14.88
N LEU A 14 12.61 -11.19 14.25
CA LEU A 14 12.63 -12.09 13.09
C LEU A 14 13.47 -13.32 13.42
N ARG A 15 12.92 -14.50 13.13
CA ARG A 15 13.68 -15.76 13.12
C ARG A 15 14.25 -15.97 11.73
N VAL A 16 15.56 -16.10 11.65
CA VAL A 16 16.30 -16.37 10.40
C VAL A 16 17.16 -17.61 10.57
N ARG A 17 17.43 -18.32 9.48
CA ARG A 17 18.34 -19.47 9.50
C ARG A 17 19.78 -18.98 9.71
N PRO A 18 20.67 -19.80 10.29
CA PRO A 18 22.07 -19.40 10.50
C PRO A 18 22.79 -18.99 9.21
N THR A 19 22.52 -19.67 8.10
CA THR A 19 23.09 -19.38 6.78
C THR A 19 22.65 -18.03 6.23
N GLU A 20 21.35 -17.70 6.36
CA GLU A 20 20.78 -16.40 5.97
C GLU A 20 21.39 -15.27 6.81
N LYS A 21 21.49 -15.47 8.12
CA LYS A 21 22.13 -14.49 9.03
C LYS A 21 23.57 -14.22 8.64
N ALA A 22 24.35 -15.26 8.33
CA ALA A 22 25.74 -15.11 7.90
C ALA A 22 25.86 -14.31 6.59
N ALA A 23 24.98 -14.56 5.63
CA ALA A 23 24.93 -13.83 4.36
C ALA A 23 24.59 -12.34 4.58
N LEU A 24 23.57 -12.05 5.39
CA LEU A 24 23.16 -10.67 5.70
C LEU A 24 24.28 -9.90 6.42
N LEU A 25 24.95 -10.53 7.41
CA LEU A 25 26.08 -9.93 8.11
C LEU A 25 27.25 -9.61 7.17
N ARG A 26 27.61 -10.54 6.28
CA ARG A 26 28.66 -10.32 5.29
C ARG A 26 28.31 -9.18 4.34
N ALA A 27 27.06 -9.13 3.88
CA ALA A 27 26.60 -8.08 2.97
C ALA A 27 26.56 -6.70 3.64
N ALA A 28 26.11 -6.62 4.90
CA ALA A 28 26.15 -5.40 5.71
C ALA A 28 27.59 -4.88 5.87
N ALA A 29 28.54 -5.78 6.21
CA ALA A 29 29.95 -5.43 6.31
C ALA A 29 30.53 -4.90 4.99
N LEU A 30 30.21 -5.53 3.85
CA LEU A 30 30.65 -5.05 2.53
C LEU A 30 30.05 -3.70 2.13
N ARG A 31 28.86 -3.37 2.67
CA ARG A 31 28.18 -2.08 2.44
C ARG A 31 28.55 -1.02 3.47
N ASN A 32 29.44 -1.32 4.43
CA ASN A 32 29.82 -0.43 5.53
C ASN A 32 28.61 0.10 6.31
N THR A 33 27.64 -0.78 6.58
CA THR A 33 26.44 -0.47 7.36
C THR A 33 26.20 -1.57 8.39
N ASP A 34 25.38 -1.30 9.40
CA ASP A 34 25.00 -2.32 10.36
C ASP A 34 23.92 -3.26 9.81
N LEU A 35 23.71 -4.39 10.50
CA LEU A 35 22.74 -5.40 10.08
C LEU A 35 21.29 -4.87 10.11
N THR A 36 20.98 -3.97 11.04
CA THR A 36 19.64 -3.42 11.21
C THR A 36 19.28 -2.57 10.02
N ASP A 37 20.13 -1.59 9.68
CA ASP A 37 19.94 -0.70 8.54
C ASP A 37 19.97 -1.47 7.22
N PHE A 38 20.88 -2.43 7.09
CA PHE A 38 20.98 -3.29 5.92
C PHE A 38 19.67 -4.05 5.62
N VAL A 39 18.99 -4.53 6.67
CA VAL A 39 17.72 -5.26 6.53
C VAL A 39 16.53 -4.32 6.44
N LEU A 40 16.52 -3.24 7.22
CA LEU A 40 15.37 -2.35 7.36
C LEU A 40 15.16 -1.48 6.12
N GLN A 41 16.22 -0.96 5.51
CA GLN A 41 16.08 -0.07 4.36
C GLN A 41 15.40 -0.72 3.16
N PRO A 42 15.81 -1.92 2.70
CA PRO A 42 15.08 -2.62 1.64
C PRO A 42 13.64 -2.94 2.04
N ALA A 43 13.41 -3.43 3.27
CA ALA A 43 12.08 -3.77 3.75
C ALA A 43 11.12 -2.57 3.74
N LEU A 44 11.59 -1.39 4.15
CA LEU A 44 10.79 -0.15 4.10
C LEU A 44 10.50 0.31 2.67
N ARG A 45 11.44 0.13 1.73
CA ARG A 45 11.21 0.46 0.33
C ARG A 45 10.12 -0.44 -0.26
N GLU A 46 10.21 -1.74 -0.05
CA GLU A 46 9.19 -2.70 -0.52
C GLU A 46 7.83 -2.44 0.13
N ALA A 47 7.80 -2.13 1.45
CA ALA A 47 6.58 -1.78 2.15
C ALA A 47 5.90 -0.54 1.55
N ARG A 48 6.68 0.50 1.21
CA ARG A 48 6.16 1.71 0.56
C ARG A 48 5.61 1.40 -0.84
N SER A 49 6.31 0.59 -1.64
CA SER A 49 5.82 0.17 -2.97
C SER A 49 4.50 -0.57 -2.86
N ALA A 50 4.40 -1.53 -1.93
CA ALA A 50 3.18 -2.30 -1.73
C ALA A 50 1.98 -1.43 -1.30
N ILE A 51 2.23 -0.40 -0.48
CA ILE A 51 1.19 0.58 -0.10
C ILE A 51 0.80 1.42 -1.31
N GLU A 52 1.77 1.96 -2.07
CA GLU A 52 1.50 2.77 -3.27
C GLU A 52 0.71 1.98 -4.31
N GLU A 53 1.06 0.71 -4.55
CA GLU A 53 0.34 -0.16 -5.49
C GLU A 53 -1.10 -0.44 -5.06
N ALA A 54 -1.35 -0.52 -3.75
CA ALA A 54 -2.69 -0.77 -3.22
C ALA A 54 -3.56 0.49 -3.17
N GLU A 55 -2.97 1.65 -2.91
CA GLU A 55 -3.71 2.90 -2.62
C GLU A 55 -3.71 3.89 -3.81
N CYS A 56 -2.76 3.81 -4.73
CA CYS A 56 -2.63 4.74 -5.84
C CYS A 56 -2.92 4.07 -7.19
N ALA A 57 -3.91 4.60 -7.92
CA ALA A 57 -4.15 4.23 -9.30
C ALA A 57 -3.25 5.06 -10.24
N LYS A 58 -2.31 4.41 -10.92
CA LYS A 58 -1.50 5.06 -11.96
C LYS A 58 -2.31 5.13 -13.26
N LEU A 59 -2.63 6.34 -13.68
CA LEU A 59 -3.38 6.60 -14.91
C LEU A 59 -2.42 6.94 -16.05
N SER A 60 -2.73 6.47 -17.26
CA SER A 60 -2.09 6.99 -18.47
C SER A 60 -2.44 8.47 -18.66
N GLU A 61 -1.73 9.19 -19.52
CA GLU A 61 -2.07 10.58 -19.85
C GLU A 61 -3.51 10.70 -20.37
N ARG A 62 -3.91 9.79 -21.28
CA ARG A 62 -5.27 9.71 -21.81
C ARG A 62 -6.31 9.52 -20.69
N ASP A 63 -6.05 8.60 -19.76
CA ASP A 63 -7.01 8.31 -18.69
C ASP A 63 -7.05 9.45 -17.67
N SER A 64 -5.92 10.11 -17.42
CA SER A 64 -5.82 11.29 -16.56
C SER A 64 -6.68 12.43 -17.11
N LEU A 65 -6.55 12.76 -18.40
CA LEU A 65 -7.38 13.78 -19.07
C LEU A 65 -8.86 13.42 -19.02
N ARG A 66 -9.19 12.13 -19.20
CA ARG A 66 -10.58 11.66 -19.12
C ARG A 66 -11.15 11.81 -17.71
N VAL A 67 -10.37 11.48 -16.68
CA VAL A 67 -10.80 11.66 -15.28
C VAL A 67 -10.98 13.14 -14.99
N LEU A 68 -10.06 14.00 -15.44
CA LEU A 68 -10.17 15.45 -15.26
C LEU A 68 -11.45 16.01 -15.89
N ASP A 69 -11.74 15.66 -17.16
CA ASP A 69 -12.96 16.09 -17.84
C ASP A 69 -14.23 15.64 -17.10
N LEU A 70 -14.24 14.43 -16.56
CA LEU A 70 -15.38 13.94 -15.76
C LEU A 70 -15.53 14.67 -14.41
N LEU A 71 -14.44 15.19 -13.84
CA LEU A 71 -14.48 15.99 -12.61
C LEU A 71 -14.94 17.43 -12.87
N GLU A 72 -14.53 18.01 -14.00
CA GLU A 72 -14.91 19.37 -14.41
C GLU A 72 -16.35 19.42 -14.97
N HIS A 73 -16.75 18.38 -15.71
CA HIS A 73 -18.04 18.26 -16.37
C HIS A 73 -18.78 16.99 -15.93
N PRO A 74 -19.22 16.90 -14.66
CA PRO A 74 -19.84 15.69 -14.13
C PRO A 74 -21.14 15.37 -14.86
N PRO A 75 -21.28 14.19 -15.50
CA PRO A 75 -22.50 13.83 -16.21
C PRO A 75 -23.64 13.52 -15.24
N ALA A 76 -24.88 13.71 -15.70
CA ALA A 76 -26.06 13.37 -14.89
C ALA A 76 -26.09 11.86 -14.57
N PRO A 77 -26.48 11.46 -13.33
CA PRO A 77 -26.56 10.05 -12.94
C PRO A 77 -27.45 9.25 -13.88
N ASN A 78 -26.99 8.11 -14.39
CA ASN A 78 -27.78 7.28 -15.29
C ASN A 78 -28.93 6.55 -14.56
N ALA A 79 -29.86 5.95 -15.31
CA ALA A 79 -31.04 5.30 -14.75
C ALA A 79 -30.70 4.15 -13.77
N LYS A 80 -29.63 3.38 -14.05
CA LYS A 80 -29.17 2.29 -13.18
C LYS A 80 -28.63 2.81 -11.85
N LEU A 81 -27.82 3.88 -11.88
CA LEU A 81 -27.28 4.50 -10.68
C LEU A 81 -28.40 5.11 -9.82
N ARG A 82 -29.38 5.78 -10.42
CA ARG A 82 -30.55 6.31 -9.70
C ARG A 82 -31.36 5.21 -9.02
N ALA A 83 -31.57 4.08 -9.69
CA ALA A 83 -32.28 2.93 -9.11
C ALA A 83 -31.50 2.31 -7.93
N ALA A 84 -30.18 2.17 -8.06
CA ALA A 84 -29.33 1.65 -6.98
C ALA A 84 -29.33 2.58 -5.74
N MET A 85 -29.25 3.90 -5.95
CA MET A 85 -29.34 4.88 -4.86
C MET A 85 -30.69 4.83 -4.14
N ALA A 86 -31.79 4.65 -4.88
CA ALA A 86 -33.13 4.51 -4.30
C ALA A 86 -33.28 3.21 -3.49
N ALA A 87 -32.67 2.11 -3.95
CA ALA A 87 -32.68 0.83 -3.25
C ALA A 87 -31.90 0.89 -1.92
N LEU A 88 -30.72 1.52 -1.92
CA LEU A 88 -29.90 1.71 -0.71
C LEU A 88 -30.67 2.50 0.35
N ARG A 89 -31.29 3.63 -0.03
CA ARG A 89 -32.11 4.46 0.87
C ARG A 89 -33.33 3.73 1.44
N LYS A 90 -33.83 2.70 0.77
CA LYS A 90 -34.96 1.88 1.24
C LYS A 90 -34.51 0.81 2.25
N GLN A 91 -33.24 0.41 2.23
CA GLN A 91 -32.66 -0.55 3.17
C GLN A 91 -32.23 0.08 4.50
N GLU A 92 -31.98 1.39 4.51
CA GLU A 92 -31.61 2.17 5.71
C GLU A 92 -32.84 2.70 6.49
N ARG A 93 -34.06 2.35 6.07
CA ARG A 93 -35.33 2.66 6.73
C ARG A 93 -35.98 1.38 7.25
#